data_AF-A0A8K0DHY4-F1
#
_entry.id   AF-A0A8K0DHY4-F1
#
_cell.length_a   1.000
_cell.length_b   1.000
_cell.length_c   1.000
_cell.angle_alpha   90.00
_cell.angle_beta   90.00
_cell.angle_gamma   90.00
#
_symmetry.space_group_name_H-M   'P 1'
#
loop_
_entity.id
_entity.type
_entity.pdbx_description
1 polymer ?
#
loop_
_entity_poly.entity_id
_entity_poly.type
_entity_poly.pdbx_seq_one_letter_code
_entity_poly.pdbx_strand_id
1 'polypeptide(L)'
;MVGAEMCYALPVAYTLIKRITRINSQDWILPFGPITILNISYSPNYEISWMYQTTFYISTVVKQMTIKSFDLFYSFVMFQDCQLHEESSYTQGDKIDVSQIAWKYLESELNSIVRYHLSIIEIATDVEDIFSYGMLSVYLFTLGILCFEVYRAAVVSSTVIL
;
A
#
# COMPACT_ATOMS: atom_id res chain seq x y z
N MET A 1 13.29 -4.13 -0.72
CA MET A 1 12.45 -4.06 0.50
C MET A 1 11.12 -4.84 0.41
N VAL A 2 10.97 -5.80 -0.52
CA VAL A 2 9.74 -6.62 -0.70
C VAL A 2 9.64 -7.80 0.30
N GLY A 3 10.76 -8.19 0.92
CA GLY A 3 10.84 -9.41 1.75
C GLY A 3 10.08 -9.36 3.08
N ALA A 4 9.87 -8.17 3.66
CA ALA A 4 9.12 -8.07 4.92
C ALA A 4 7.61 -8.29 4.70
N GLU A 5 7.05 -7.83 3.57
CA GLU A 5 5.61 -7.91 3.32
C GLU A 5 5.17 -9.31 2.88
N MET A 6 6.02 -10.04 2.15
CA MET A 6 5.79 -11.46 1.84
C MET A 6 5.79 -12.36 3.10
N CYS A 7 6.48 -11.97 4.18
CA CYS A 7 6.50 -12.74 5.43
C CYS A 7 5.14 -12.79 6.13
N TYR A 8 4.22 -11.87 5.85
CA TYR A 8 2.93 -11.75 6.56
C TYR A 8 1.74 -12.39 5.82
N ALA A 9 1.86 -12.63 4.51
CA ALA A 9 0.91 -13.50 3.80
C ALA A 9 1.01 -14.96 4.27
N LEU A 10 2.20 -15.37 4.74
CA LEU A 10 2.47 -16.73 5.22
C LEU A 10 1.62 -17.14 6.43
N PRO A 11 1.48 -16.37 7.52
CA PRO A 11 0.62 -16.75 8.64
C PRO A 11 -0.88 -16.79 8.27
N VAL A 12 -1.33 -15.91 7.37
CA VAL A 12 -2.72 -15.91 6.86
C VAL A 12 -2.99 -17.17 6.03
N ALA A 13 -2.12 -17.48 5.06
CA ALA A 13 -2.22 -18.69 4.26
C ALA A 13 -2.04 -19.97 5.10
N TYR A 14 -1.10 -19.97 6.06
CA TYR A 14 -0.85 -21.08 6.97
C TYR A 14 -2.07 -21.38 7.85
N THR A 15 -2.70 -20.36 8.44
CA THR A 15 -3.90 -20.55 9.27
C THR A 15 -5.11 -21.01 8.44
N LEU A 16 -5.26 -20.53 7.20
CA LEU A 16 -6.24 -21.05 6.23
C LEU A 16 -6.01 -22.51 5.87
N ILE A 17 -4.79 -22.88 5.49
CA ILE A 17 -4.43 -24.26 5.14
C ILE A 17 -4.63 -25.16 6.36
N LYS A 18 -4.22 -24.71 7.55
CA LYS A 18 -4.43 -25.44 8.81
C LYS A 18 -5.93 -25.62 9.12
N ARG A 19 -6.76 -24.61 8.85
CA ARG A 19 -8.21 -24.68 9.01
C ARG A 19 -8.86 -25.69 8.06
N ILE A 20 -8.41 -25.74 6.81
CA ILE A 20 -8.89 -26.68 5.79
C ILE A 20 -8.46 -28.12 6.11
N THR A 21 -7.25 -28.29 6.65
CA THR A 21 -6.66 -29.62 6.91
C THR A 21 -7.00 -30.22 8.27
N ARG A 22 -7.30 -29.41 9.30
CA ARG A 22 -7.63 -29.89 10.65
C ARG A 22 -9.09 -29.60 11.03
N ILE A 23 -9.82 -30.69 11.28
CA ILE A 23 -11.24 -30.65 11.66
C ILE A 23 -11.44 -30.23 13.13
N ASN A 24 -10.47 -30.50 14.01
CA ASN A 24 -10.62 -30.29 15.45
C ASN A 24 -10.58 -28.79 15.82
N SER A 25 -11.58 -28.32 16.58
CA SER A 25 -11.77 -26.91 16.91
C SER A 25 -10.83 -26.34 17.96
N GLN A 26 -10.16 -27.21 18.73
CA GLN A 26 -9.18 -26.80 19.74
C GLN A 26 -7.83 -26.36 19.14
N ASP A 27 -7.56 -26.69 17.88
CA ASP A 27 -6.30 -26.37 17.18
C ASP A 27 -6.36 -25.05 16.39
N TRP A 28 -7.48 -24.34 16.46
CA TRP A 28 -7.71 -23.13 15.70
C TRP A 28 -6.93 -21.97 16.28
N ILE A 29 -6.08 -21.37 15.44
CA ILE A 29 -5.21 -20.26 15.80
C ILE A 29 -5.52 -19.12 14.83
N LEU A 30 -5.56 -17.90 15.38
CA LEU A 30 -5.71 -16.68 14.60
C LEU A 30 -4.33 -16.21 14.10
N PRO A 31 -4.26 -15.63 12.88
CA PRO A 31 -3.00 -15.28 12.24
C PRO A 31 -2.17 -14.23 13.01
N PHE A 32 -2.83 -13.35 13.77
CA PHE A 32 -2.16 -12.22 14.44
C PHE A 32 -2.37 -12.20 15.96
N GLY A 33 -2.71 -13.35 16.56
CA GLY A 33 -2.92 -13.51 18.00
C GLY A 33 -4.39 -13.54 18.43
N PRO A 34 -4.69 -13.84 19.71
CA PRO A 34 -6.05 -14.02 20.19
C PRO A 34 -6.80 -12.68 20.33
N ILE A 35 -8.04 -12.63 19.84
CA ILE A 35 -8.97 -11.51 20.09
C ILE A 35 -9.87 -11.92 21.26
N THR A 36 -9.95 -11.09 22.29
CA THR A 36 -10.70 -11.38 23.53
C THR A 36 -12.21 -11.21 23.41
N ILE A 37 -12.70 -10.69 22.28
CA ILE A 37 -14.11 -10.29 22.12
C ILE A 37 -15.01 -11.48 21.74
N LEU A 38 -14.47 -12.48 21.02
CA LEU A 38 -15.23 -13.63 20.54
C LEU A 38 -14.54 -14.93 20.96
N ASN A 39 -15.32 -15.90 21.45
CA ASN A 39 -14.81 -17.24 21.69
C ASN A 39 -14.58 -17.92 20.33
N ILE A 40 -13.31 -18.20 20.04
CA ILE A 40 -12.82 -18.76 18.78
C ILE A 40 -12.93 -20.28 18.70
N SER A 41 -13.35 -20.97 19.77
CA SER A 41 -13.47 -22.44 19.78
C SER A 41 -14.68 -22.99 19.01
N TYR A 42 -15.50 -22.12 18.43
CA TYR A 42 -16.66 -22.50 17.63
C TYR A 42 -16.80 -21.66 16.35
N SER A 43 -17.34 -22.27 15.29
CA SER A 43 -17.77 -21.58 14.07
C SER A 43 -19.19 -21.04 14.30
N PRO A 44 -19.53 -19.81 13.86
CA PRO A 44 -18.82 -18.94 12.89
C PRO A 44 -17.85 -17.92 13.49
N ASN A 45 -17.72 -17.84 14.82
CA ASN A 45 -16.93 -16.79 15.48
C ASN A 45 -15.46 -16.75 15.07
N TYR A 46 -14.86 -17.92 14.83
CA TYR A 46 -13.48 -18.01 14.33
C TYR A 46 -13.33 -17.33 12.97
N GLU A 47 -14.24 -17.58 12.04
CA GLU A 47 -14.20 -17.05 10.68
C GLU A 47 -14.37 -15.53 10.68
N ILE A 48 -15.27 -15.01 11.54
CA ILE A 48 -15.45 -13.57 11.75
C ILE A 48 -14.17 -12.93 12.30
N SER A 49 -13.60 -13.53 13.34
CA SER A 49 -12.38 -13.02 13.97
C SER A 49 -11.21 -13.03 13.00
N TRP A 50 -11.11 -14.08 12.17
CA TRP A 50 -10.10 -14.22 11.12
C TRP A 50 -10.28 -13.16 10.02
N MET A 51 -11.50 -12.97 9.51
CA MET A 51 -11.83 -11.96 8.49
C MET A 51 -11.54 -10.53 9.00
N TYR A 52 -11.89 -10.26 10.26
CA TYR A 52 -11.65 -8.98 10.90
C TYR A 52 -10.15 -8.67 10.99
N GLN A 53 -9.33 -9.62 11.47
CA GLN A 53 -7.88 -9.42 11.56
C GLN A 53 -7.23 -9.22 10.19
N THR A 54 -7.61 -10.05 9.21
CA THR A 54 -7.09 -9.95 7.84
C THR A 54 -7.42 -8.59 7.23
N THR A 55 -8.64 -8.07 7.44
CA THR A 55 -9.06 -6.76 6.94
C THR A 55 -8.33 -5.62 7.63
N PHE A 56 -8.24 -5.65 8.95
CA PHE A 56 -7.49 -4.66 9.72
C PHE A 56 -6.03 -4.60 9.25
N TYR A 57 -5.42 -5.76 9.03
CA TYR A 57 -4.05 -5.86 8.53
C TYR A 57 -3.91 -5.26 7.12
N ILE A 58 -4.78 -5.62 6.17
CA ILE A 58 -4.73 -5.09 4.80
C ILE A 58 -4.87 -3.56 4.81
N SER A 59 -5.77 -3.02 5.64
CA SER A 59 -5.91 -1.58 5.83
C SER A 59 -4.60 -0.93 6.32
N THR A 60 -3.90 -1.56 7.27
CA THR A 60 -2.60 -1.06 7.73
C THR A 60 -1.52 -1.13 6.65
N VAL A 61 -1.48 -2.19 5.82
CA VAL A 61 -0.51 -2.31 4.72
C VAL A 61 -0.75 -1.22 3.68
N VAL A 62 -2.00 -1.01 3.26
CA VAL A 62 -2.33 0.04 2.29
C VAL A 62 -1.93 1.41 2.83
N LYS A 63 -2.18 1.69 4.11
CA LYS A 63 -1.71 2.93 4.75
C LYS A 63 -0.19 3.07 4.69
N GLN A 64 0.57 2.02 5.02
CA GLN A 64 2.04 2.06 4.98
C GLN A 64 2.57 2.25 3.55
N MET A 65 1.95 1.61 2.57
CA MET A 65 2.29 1.79 1.16
C MET A 65 2.05 3.23 0.72
N THR A 66 0.90 3.84 1.07
CA THR A 66 0.64 5.24 0.72
C THR A 66 1.65 6.20 1.34
N ILE A 67 2.01 6.02 2.61
CA ILE A 67 2.98 6.90 3.30
C ILE A 67 4.35 6.80 2.62
N LYS A 68 4.82 5.58 2.35
CA LYS A 68 6.12 5.37 1.69
C LYS A 68 6.15 5.95 0.26
N SER A 69 5.05 5.84 -0.49
CA SER A 69 4.93 6.44 -1.82
C SER A 69 5.05 7.96 -1.77
N PHE A 70 4.41 8.62 -0.80
CA PHE A 70 4.55 10.07 -0.60
C PHE A 70 5.96 10.46 -0.14
N ASP A 71 6.56 9.70 0.79
CA ASP A 71 7.93 9.95 1.25
C ASP A 71 8.95 9.84 0.11
N LEU A 72 8.79 8.86 -0.78
CA LEU A 72 9.62 8.69 -1.98
C LEU A 72 9.47 9.88 -2.93
N PHE A 73 8.23 10.30 -3.20
CA PHE A 73 7.96 11.46 -4.05
C PHE A 73 8.57 12.75 -3.47
N TYR A 74 8.39 13.00 -2.18
CA TYR A 74 8.98 14.16 -1.51
C TYR A 74 10.51 14.13 -1.52
N SER A 75 11.11 12.97 -1.25
CA SER A 75 12.57 12.81 -1.27
C SER A 75 13.15 13.07 -2.67
N PHE A 76 12.44 12.67 -3.72
CA PHE A 76 12.84 12.94 -5.10
C PHE A 76 12.79 14.44 -5.43
N VAL A 77 11.71 15.13 -5.05
CA VAL A 77 11.59 16.59 -5.25
C VAL A 77 12.70 17.34 -4.52
N MET A 78 12.98 16.99 -3.26
CA MET A 78 14.05 17.60 -2.47
C MET A 78 15.44 17.35 -3.05
N PHE A 79 15.72 16.13 -3.54
CA PHE A 79 17.01 15.81 -4.17
C PHE A 79 17.25 16.67 -5.42
N GLN A 80 16.21 16.92 -6.21
CA GLN A 80 16.33 17.74 -7.41
C GLN A 80 16.55 19.23 -7.10
N ASP A 81 15.85 19.77 -6.10
CA ASP A 81 16.01 21.18 -5.69
C ASP A 81 17.47 21.45 -5.25
N CYS A 82 18.09 20.47 -4.56
CA CYS A 82 19.52 20.51 -4.25
C CYS A 82 20.41 20.53 -5.50
N GLN A 83 20.10 19.75 -6.54
CA GLN A 83 20.90 19.72 -7.76
C GLN A 83 20.83 21.04 -8.54
N LEU A 84 19.64 21.63 -8.66
CA LEU A 84 19.45 22.94 -9.30
C LEU A 84 20.19 24.07 -8.56
N HIS A 85 20.21 24.02 -7.23
CA HIS A 85 20.91 25.02 -6.43
C HIS A 85 22.45 24.91 -6.51
N GLU A 86 22.97 23.68 -6.64
CA GLU A 86 24.40 23.42 -6.84
C GLU A 86 24.88 23.92 -8.21
N GLU A 87 24.10 23.72 -9.27
CA GLU A 87 24.43 24.17 -10.64
C GLU A 87 24.34 25.71 -10.79
N SER A 88 23.36 26.35 -10.14
CA SER A 88 23.24 27.82 -10.07
C SER A 88 24.41 28.48 -9.33
N SER A 89 25.01 27.81 -8.34
CA SER A 89 26.09 28.37 -7.53
C SER A 89 27.43 28.39 -8.27
N TYR A 90 27.63 27.46 -9.21
CA TYR A 90 28.86 27.36 -10.02
C TYR A 90 28.89 28.40 -11.17
N THR A 91 27.71 28.77 -11.69
CA THR A 91 27.57 29.65 -12.86
C THR A 91 27.63 31.15 -12.54
N GLN A 92 27.43 31.56 -11.28
CA GLN A 92 27.49 32.98 -10.89
C GLN A 92 28.94 33.54 -10.81
N GLY A 93 29.95 32.68 -10.95
CA GLY A 93 31.36 33.06 -10.84
C GLY A 93 32.03 33.57 -12.13
N ASP A 94 31.48 33.32 -13.32
CA ASP A 94 32.21 33.54 -14.57
C ASP A 94 31.44 34.43 -15.58
N LYS A 95 32.04 35.59 -15.90
CA LYS A 95 31.52 36.54 -16.88
C LYS A 95 31.93 36.07 -18.28
N ILE A 96 31.07 35.35 -18.98
CA ILE A 96 31.38 34.85 -20.33
C ILE A 96 30.34 35.29 -21.37
N ASP A 97 30.86 35.64 -22.55
CA ASP A 97 30.22 36.25 -23.71
C ASP A 97 28.98 35.48 -24.24
N VAL A 98 27.90 36.23 -24.49
CA VAL A 98 26.51 35.78 -24.27
C VAL A 98 25.84 35.14 -25.52
N SER A 99 26.42 35.25 -26.71
CA SER A 99 25.66 35.02 -27.96
C SER A 99 25.74 33.61 -28.57
N GLN A 100 26.79 32.83 -28.30
CA GLN A 100 26.99 31.49 -28.89
C GLN A 100 27.04 30.36 -27.86
N ILE A 101 27.48 30.65 -26.64
CA ILE A 101 27.53 29.71 -25.51
C ILE A 101 26.12 29.51 -24.92
N ALA A 102 25.29 30.56 -24.96
CA ALA A 102 23.94 30.54 -24.41
C ALA A 102 23.03 29.49 -25.04
N TRP A 103 23.15 29.20 -26.34
CA TRP A 103 22.24 28.23 -26.98
C TRP A 103 22.54 26.78 -26.60
N LYS A 104 23.82 26.42 -26.50
CA LYS A 104 24.24 25.08 -26.08
C LYS A 104 23.95 24.84 -24.60
N TYR A 105 24.11 25.87 -23.77
CA TYR A 105 23.71 25.85 -22.36
C TYR A 105 22.19 25.79 -22.20
N LEU A 106 21.44 26.61 -22.94
CA LEU A 106 19.97 26.59 -22.92
C LEU A 106 19.41 25.25 -23.39
N GLU A 107 19.99 24.63 -24.42
CA GLU A 107 19.60 23.30 -24.88
C GLU A 107 19.89 22.23 -23.82
N SER A 108 21.02 22.33 -23.12
CA SER A 108 21.37 21.43 -22.00
C SER A 108 20.39 21.57 -20.83
N GLU A 109 20.10 22.80 -20.41
CA GLU A 109 19.14 23.12 -19.35
C GLU A 109 17.72 22.68 -19.71
N LEU A 110 17.29 22.98 -20.94
CA LEU A 110 15.96 22.60 -21.40
C LEU A 110 15.80 21.08 -21.47
N ASN A 111 16.85 20.35 -21.89
CA ASN A 111 16.85 18.88 -21.89
C ASN A 111 16.85 18.31 -20.45
N SER A 112 17.54 18.97 -19.52
CA SER A 112 17.50 18.62 -18.08
C SER A 112 16.10 18.77 -17.51
N ILE A 113 15.43 19.90 -17.77
CA ILE A 113 14.06 20.19 -17.33
C ILE A 113 13.05 19.21 -17.96
N VAL A 114 13.19 18.89 -19.25
CA VAL A 114 12.32 17.92 -19.94
C VAL A 114 12.50 16.52 -19.35
N ARG A 115 13.74 16.08 -19.10
CA ARG A 115 13.99 14.80 -18.43
C ARG A 115 13.41 14.76 -17.02
N TYR A 116 13.51 15.84 -16.27
CA TYR A 116 12.89 15.97 -14.95
C TYR A 116 11.38 15.78 -15.00
N HIS A 117 10.69 16.49 -15.89
CA HIS A 117 9.25 16.35 -16.03
C HIS A 117 8.85 14.93 -16.46
N LEU A 118 9.62 14.28 -17.35
CA LEU A 118 9.39 12.89 -17.72
C LEU A 118 9.55 11.94 -16.53
N SER A 119 10.60 12.10 -15.72
CA SER A 119 10.82 11.27 -14.52
C SER A 119 9.75 11.50 -13.44
N ILE A 120 9.26 12.73 -13.27
CA ILE A 120 8.13 12.99 -12.37
C ILE A 120 6.86 12.32 -12.85
N ILE A 121 6.57 12.38 -14.15
CA ILE A 121 5.39 11.73 -14.72
C ILE A 121 5.47 10.22 -14.52
N GLU A 122 6.64 9.62 -14.71
CA GLU A 122 6.88 8.20 -14.46
C GLU A 122 6.62 7.83 -12.99
N ILE A 123 7.22 8.55 -12.04
CA ILE A 123 7.01 8.30 -10.60
C ILE A 123 5.54 8.54 -10.19
N ALA A 124 4.89 9.58 -10.72
CA ALA A 124 3.49 9.87 -10.44
C ALA A 124 2.58 8.75 -10.95
N THR A 125 2.89 8.18 -12.12
CA THR A 125 2.17 7.03 -12.69
C THR A 125 2.34 5.79 -11.80
N ASP A 126 3.55 5.51 -11.34
CA ASP A 126 3.81 4.39 -10.41
C ASP A 126 3.06 4.54 -9.08
N VAL A 127 2.98 5.76 -8.54
CA VAL A 127 2.23 6.06 -7.31
C VAL A 127 0.72 5.88 -7.53
N GLU A 128 0.22 6.32 -8.68
CA GLU A 128 -1.19 6.16 -9.07
C GLU A 128 -1.58 4.68 -9.21
N ASP A 129 -0.73 3.86 -9.82
CA ASP A 129 -0.96 2.42 -9.97
C ASP A 129 -1.01 1.70 -8.62
N ILE A 130 -0.06 2.01 -7.72
CA ILE A 130 -0.04 1.44 -6.36
C ILE A 130 -1.29 1.86 -5.58
N PHE A 131 -1.69 3.13 -5.68
CA PHE A 131 -2.88 3.64 -5.01
C PHE A 131 -4.15 2.96 -5.54
N SER A 132 -4.26 2.84 -6.86
CA SER A 132 -5.40 2.20 -7.53
C SER A 132 -5.55 0.75 -7.12
N TYR A 133 -4.44 -0.02 -7.12
CA TYR A 133 -4.44 -1.40 -6.65
C TYR A 133 -4.77 -1.52 -5.16
N GLY A 134 -4.22 -0.63 -4.32
CA GLY A 134 -4.51 -0.58 -2.89
C GLY A 134 -5.99 -0.33 -2.60
N MET A 135 -6.59 0.65 -3.28
CA MET A 135 -8.01 0.98 -3.16
C MET A 135 -8.91 -0.17 -3.62
N LEU A 136 -8.58 -0.78 -4.75
CA LEU A 136 -9.31 -1.95 -5.27
C LEU A 136 -9.29 -3.12 -4.28
N SER A 137 -8.12 -3.38 -3.68
CA SER A 137 -7.98 -4.41 -2.65
C SER A 137 -8.91 -4.12 -1.46
N VAL A 138 -8.83 -2.93 -0.86
CA VAL A 138 -9.70 -2.54 0.27
C VAL A 138 -11.18 -2.68 -0.06
N TYR A 139 -11.59 -2.29 -1.27
CA TYR A 139 -12.96 -2.42 -1.73
C TYR A 139 -13.43 -3.88 -1.78
N LEU A 140 -12.64 -4.78 -2.38
CA LEU A 140 -12.99 -6.21 -2.46
C LEU A 140 -13.11 -6.86 -1.07
N PHE A 141 -12.21 -6.54 -0.15
CA PHE A 141 -12.28 -7.07 1.22
C PHE A 141 -13.49 -6.53 2.00
N THR A 142 -13.79 -5.24 1.86
CA THR A 142 -14.96 -4.62 2.50
C THR A 142 -16.26 -5.22 1.96
N LEU A 143 -16.34 -5.45 0.65
CA LEU A 143 -17.47 -6.13 0.02
C LEU A 143 -17.64 -7.55 0.56
N GLY A 144 -16.54 -8.31 0.71
CA GLY A 144 -16.55 -9.65 1.30
C GLY A 144 -17.10 -9.67 2.74
N ILE A 145 -16.69 -8.71 3.58
CA ILE A 145 -17.21 -8.57 4.94
C ILE A 145 -18.70 -8.22 4.92
N LEU A 146 -19.11 -7.26 4.10
CA LEU A 146 -20.51 -6.85 4.00
C LEU A 146 -21.41 -8.01 3.56
N CYS A 147 -20.98 -8.79 2.56
CA CYS A 147 -21.71 -9.99 2.14
C CYS A 147 -21.87 -10.99 3.30
N PHE A 148 -20.84 -11.16 4.12
CA PHE A 148 -20.87 -12.07 5.26
C PHE A 148 -21.76 -11.56 6.40
N GLU A 149 -21.71 -10.27 6.71
CA GLU A 149 -22.57 -9.64 7.72
C GLU A 149 -24.05 -9.70 7.32
N VAL A 150 -24.36 -9.44 6.05
CA VAL A 150 -25.73 -9.56 5.51
C VAL A 150 -26.22 -11.01 5.58
N TYR A 151 -25.36 -11.98 5.23
CA TYR A 151 -25.70 -13.40 5.37
C TYR A 151 -25.99 -13.78 6.83
N ARG A 152 -25.16 -13.34 7.77
CA ARG A 152 -25.38 -13.60 9.20
C ARG A 152 -26.68 -12.96 9.69
N ALA A 153 -26.94 -11.70 9.32
CA ALA A 153 -28.16 -11.00 9.68
C ALA A 153 -29.41 -11.73 9.15
N ALA A 154 -29.35 -12.24 7.92
CA ALA A 154 -30.42 -13.04 7.34
C ALA A 154 -30.65 -14.34 8.12
N VAL A 155 -29.61 -15.11 8.42
CA VAL A 155 -29.72 -16.38 9.17
C VAL A 155 -30.27 -16.17 10.58
N VAL A 156 -29.79 -15.14 11.30
CA VAL A 156 -30.28 -14.80 12.65
C VAL A 156 -31.74 -14.36 12.60
N SER A 157 -32.13 -13.54 11.63
CA SER A 157 -33.52 -13.14 11.44
C SER A 157 -34.44 -14.36 11.22
N SER A 158 -33.99 -15.32 10.41
CA SER A 158 -34.73 -16.57 10.16
C SER A 158 -34.90 -17.45 11.41
N THR A 159 -33.99 -17.36 12.38
CA THR A 159 -34.06 -18.17 13.62
C THR A 159 -34.95 -17.55 14.70
N VAL A 160 -35.22 -16.24 14.63
CA VAL A 160 -36.11 -15.54 15.58
C VAL A 160 -37.59 -15.67 15.21
N ILE A 161 -37.90 -16.10 13.99
CA ILE A 161 -39.28 -16.23 13.47
C ILE A 161 -39.87 -17.64 13.71
N LEU A 162 -39.12 -18.57 14.33
CA LEU A 162 -39.59 -19.94 14.61
C LEU A 162 -39.84 -20.19 16.11
#